data_AF-A0A968XID2-F1
#
_entry.id   AF-A0A968XID2-F1
#
_cell.length_a   1.000
_cell.length_b   1.000
_cell.length_c   1.000
_cell.angle_alpha   90.00
_cell.angle_beta   90.00
_cell.angle_gamma   90.00
#
_symmetry.space_group_name_H-M   'P 1'
#
loop_
_entity.id
_entity.type
_entity.pdbx_description
1 polymer ?
#
loop_
_entity_poly.entity_id
_entity_poly.type
_entity_poly.pdbx_seq_one_letter_code
_entity_poly.pdbx_strand_id
1 'polypeptide(L)'
;MRHAFNLLHIGTLSDILLTYCAYLAVMIIARSRLLFFALLLLFFSSNADAQITPVTTTNTQTATISETVTPCNTPLLRTFNVTNAFTVADVNLGVLLSHTYRGDLLMYLTSPLGTRIQFFTGTGTTANNFNVLLDDSAAASVTGHNANDSVTVAPYQRQFQPSSSFTGFNGQNAVGTWTLEICDRFNQDSGVFQRSDLIITPAPATLSITKISSIISDGISNSNPKSIPGAVVNYCIAIGNAGPGIAATSTPATSSRRI
;
A
#
# COMPACT_ATOMS: atom_id res chain seq x y z
N MET A 1 -18.02 30.49 -28.69
CA MET A 1 -18.46 31.34 -27.55
C MET A 1 -17.67 30.92 -26.31
N ARG A 2 -17.52 31.81 -25.32
CA ARG A 2 -16.67 31.58 -24.15
C ARG A 2 -17.26 30.47 -23.26
N HIS A 3 -16.42 29.57 -22.75
CA HIS A 3 -16.79 28.64 -21.69
C HIS A 3 -16.67 29.34 -20.33
N ALA A 4 -17.66 29.16 -19.47
CA ALA A 4 -17.55 29.44 -18.04
C ALA A 4 -17.51 28.09 -17.30
N PHE A 5 -16.38 27.78 -16.68
CA PHE A 5 -16.27 26.69 -15.71
C PHE A 5 -16.56 27.27 -14.33
N ASN A 6 -17.66 26.87 -13.69
CA ASN A 6 -17.87 27.13 -12.27
C ASN A 6 -17.13 26.06 -11.47
N LEU A 7 -15.97 26.42 -10.92
CA LEU A 7 -15.19 25.57 -10.04
C LEU A 7 -15.61 25.85 -8.59
N LEU A 8 -16.30 24.91 -7.95
CA LEU A 8 -16.58 25.00 -6.52
C LEU A 8 -15.31 24.60 -5.74
N HIS A 9 -14.78 25.51 -4.94
CA HIS A 9 -13.49 25.34 -4.26
C HIS A 9 -13.69 25.04 -2.78
N ILE A 10 -13.17 23.91 -2.31
CA ILE A 10 -12.97 23.59 -0.89
C ILE A 10 -11.59 22.92 -0.80
N GLY A 11 -10.63 23.56 -0.11
CA GLY A 11 -9.29 22.99 0.15
C GLY A 11 -9.31 21.99 1.32
N THR A 12 -8.22 21.35 1.76
CA THR A 12 -6.78 21.38 1.42
C THR A 12 -6.20 19.97 1.72
N LEU A 13 -4.98 19.56 1.35
CA LEU A 13 -3.77 20.24 0.87
C LEU A 13 -2.99 19.29 -0.10
N SER A 14 -1.74 19.64 -0.43
CA SER A 14 -0.69 18.83 -1.10
C SER A 14 -1.11 17.57 -1.88
N ASP A 15 -1.12 17.68 -3.22
CA ASP A 15 0.06 17.20 -3.94
C ASP A 15 0.26 17.87 -5.30
N ILE A 16 1.53 17.98 -5.69
CA ILE A 16 1.96 18.60 -6.95
C ILE A 16 1.93 17.54 -8.05
N LEU A 17 0.93 17.60 -8.94
CA LEU A 17 1.08 17.07 -10.29
C LEU A 17 0.71 18.13 -11.33
N LEU A 18 1.59 18.27 -12.32
CA LEU A 18 1.55 19.34 -13.31
C LEU A 18 0.28 19.26 -14.16
N THR A 19 -0.46 20.36 -14.19
CA THR A 19 -1.58 20.59 -15.09
C THR A 19 -1.12 20.58 -16.55
N TYR A 20 -1.22 19.43 -17.23
CA TYR A 20 -1.04 19.33 -18.69
C TYR A 20 -2.24 19.97 -19.42
N CYS A 21 -2.29 21.31 -19.44
CA CYS A 21 -3.27 22.07 -20.21
C CYS A 21 -2.74 22.38 -21.61
N ALA A 22 -2.70 21.36 -22.48
CA ALA A 22 -2.33 21.53 -23.88
C ALA A 22 -3.47 22.22 -24.67
N TYR A 23 -3.37 23.54 -24.84
CA TYR A 23 -4.28 24.33 -25.68
C TYR A 23 -4.06 24.00 -27.16
N LEU A 24 -5.09 23.51 -27.87
CA LEU A 24 -5.02 23.25 -29.31
C LEU A 24 -5.86 24.26 -30.10
N ALA A 25 -5.23 25.37 -30.51
CA ALA A 25 -5.79 26.27 -31.52
C ALA A 25 -5.36 25.79 -32.92
N VAL A 26 -6.27 25.13 -33.65
CA VAL A 26 -5.98 24.63 -35.00
C VAL A 26 -6.09 25.77 -36.02
N MET A 27 -4.95 26.37 -36.37
CA MET A 27 -4.84 27.22 -37.55
C MET A 27 -4.55 26.36 -38.79
N ILE A 28 -5.28 26.59 -39.87
CA ILE A 28 -5.23 25.81 -41.11
C ILE A 28 -3.96 26.16 -41.89
N ILE A 29 -3.01 25.24 -42.06
CA ILE A 29 -2.02 25.18 -43.17
C ILE A 29 -1.28 23.81 -43.17
N ALA A 30 -0.93 23.32 -44.37
CA ALA A 30 0.00 22.21 -44.66
C ALA A 30 -0.31 20.79 -44.12
N ARG A 31 -1.06 19.99 -44.90
CA ARG A 31 -1.41 18.57 -44.67
C ARG A 31 -0.25 17.55 -44.62
N SER A 32 1.02 17.98 -44.65
CA SER A 32 2.19 17.07 -44.72
C SER A 32 2.87 16.79 -43.37
N ARG A 33 2.68 17.65 -42.34
CA ARG A 33 3.36 17.49 -41.03
C ARG A 33 2.50 16.83 -39.94
N LEU A 34 1.21 16.61 -40.19
CA LEU A 34 0.28 16.03 -39.20
C LEU A 34 0.57 14.56 -38.85
N LEU A 35 1.01 13.72 -39.81
CA LEU A 35 1.30 12.31 -39.52
C LEU A 35 2.45 12.14 -38.52
N PHE A 36 3.46 13.01 -38.55
CA PHE A 36 4.63 12.90 -37.68
C PHE A 36 4.32 13.31 -36.23
N PHE A 37 3.47 14.34 -36.05
CA PHE A 37 3.04 14.77 -34.72
C PHE A 37 2.04 13.80 -34.06
N ALA A 38 1.19 13.14 -34.85
CA ALA A 38 0.28 12.10 -34.35
C ALA A 38 1.04 10.82 -33.90
N LEU A 39 2.14 10.48 -34.57
CA LEU A 39 2.96 9.32 -34.23
C LEU A 39 3.78 9.53 -32.94
N LEU A 40 4.22 10.76 -32.66
CA LEU A 40 5.03 11.08 -31.46
C LEU A 40 4.20 11.06 -30.16
N LEU A 41 2.89 11.31 -30.24
CA LEU A 41 1.98 11.26 -29.08
C LEU A 41 1.56 9.83 -28.68
N LEU A 42 1.87 8.81 -29.50
CA LEU A 42 1.63 7.40 -29.15
C LEU A 42 2.70 6.80 -28.21
N PHE A 43 3.76 7.55 -27.89
CA PHE A 43 4.84 7.10 -26.99
C PHE A 43 4.72 7.62 -25.54
N PHE A 44 3.68 8.40 -25.22
CA PHE A 44 3.41 8.89 -23.86
C PHE A 44 2.08 8.36 -23.31
N SER A 45 1.84 7.05 -23.45
CA SER A 45 1.01 6.35 -22.48
C SER A 45 1.81 6.16 -21.20
N SER A 46 1.87 7.21 -20.36
CA SER A 46 2.22 7.02 -18.96
C SER A 46 1.20 6.06 -18.36
N ASN A 47 1.64 4.86 -17.97
CA ASN A 47 0.80 3.99 -17.15
C ASN A 47 0.43 4.78 -15.90
N ALA A 48 -0.87 4.92 -15.64
CA ALA A 48 -1.36 5.43 -14.37
C ALA A 48 -1.27 4.28 -13.37
N ASP A 49 -0.05 4.00 -12.90
CA ASP A 49 0.17 3.06 -11.81
C ASP A 49 -0.61 3.53 -10.58
N ALA A 50 -1.46 2.65 -10.05
CA ALA A 50 -2.19 2.94 -8.83
C ALA A 50 -1.18 3.00 -7.67
N GLN A 51 -1.12 4.15 -6.98
CA GLN A 51 -0.18 4.36 -5.87
C GLN A 51 -0.50 3.44 -4.70
N ILE A 52 0.20 2.30 -4.61
CA ILE A 52 0.13 1.39 -3.47
C ILE A 52 0.84 2.06 -2.29
N THR A 53 0.05 2.50 -1.30
CA THR A 53 0.59 3.10 -0.08
C THR A 53 0.46 2.08 1.07
N PRO A 54 1.56 1.67 1.71
CA PRO A 54 1.50 0.79 2.88
C PRO A 54 0.71 1.42 4.03
N VAL A 55 -0.06 0.59 4.74
CA VAL A 55 -0.81 0.99 5.93
C VAL A 55 0.03 0.66 7.16
N THR A 56 0.49 1.70 7.84
CA THR A 56 1.28 1.57 9.08
C THR A 56 0.39 1.73 10.31
N THR A 57 0.44 0.76 11.22
CA THR A 57 -0.17 0.83 12.55
C THR A 57 0.90 0.69 13.62
N THR A 58 0.99 1.67 14.53
CA THR A 58 2.03 1.74 15.55
C THR A 58 1.49 1.37 16.93
N ASN A 59 2.27 0.61 17.70
CA ASN A 59 2.05 0.39 19.13
C ASN A 59 3.27 0.89 19.93
N THR A 60 3.07 1.89 20.78
CA THR A 60 4.07 2.50 21.68
C THR A 60 3.72 2.31 23.15
N GLN A 61 2.75 1.44 23.48
CA GLN A 61 2.44 1.16 24.87
C GLN A 61 3.57 0.31 25.46
N THR A 62 4.43 0.95 26.25
CA THR A 62 5.55 0.29 26.90
C THR A 62 5.08 -0.73 27.94
N ALA A 63 5.84 -1.80 28.12
CA ALA A 63 5.55 -2.84 29.11
C ALA A 63 6.80 -3.68 29.42
N THR A 64 6.89 -4.19 30.64
CA THR A 64 7.88 -5.21 31.00
C THR A 64 7.64 -6.49 30.21
N ILE A 65 8.70 -7.05 29.65
CA ILE A 65 8.71 -8.42 29.14
C ILE A 65 9.06 -9.29 30.35
N SER A 66 8.11 -10.13 30.78
CA SER A 66 8.24 -10.91 32.01
C SER A 66 8.85 -12.30 31.72
N GLU A 67 9.90 -12.62 32.46
CA GLU A 67 10.56 -13.93 32.48
C GLU A 67 9.55 -15.07 32.61
N THR A 68 9.50 -16.00 31.66
CA THR A 68 8.58 -17.15 31.70
C THR A 68 9.21 -18.41 31.12
N VAL A 69 9.61 -19.37 31.97
CA VAL A 69 10.14 -20.67 31.52
C VAL A 69 9.21 -21.32 30.47
N THR A 70 9.80 -21.81 29.37
CA THR A 70 9.03 -22.44 28.27
C THR A 70 8.20 -23.63 28.79
N PRO A 71 6.89 -23.73 28.47
CA PRO A 71 6.12 -22.83 27.62
C PRO A 71 5.74 -21.51 28.31
N CYS A 72 5.85 -20.40 27.58
CA CYS A 72 5.44 -19.08 28.06
C CYS A 72 3.92 -19.05 28.35
N ASN A 73 3.56 -19.19 29.63
CA ASN A 73 2.17 -19.16 30.10
C ASN A 73 1.56 -17.75 30.06
N THR A 74 2.40 -16.70 30.13
CA THR A 74 2.00 -15.29 30.19
C THR A 74 2.87 -14.42 29.28
N PRO A 75 2.90 -14.64 27.95
CA PRO A 75 3.69 -13.82 27.04
C PRO A 75 3.18 -12.39 26.99
N LEU A 76 4.06 -11.44 26.68
CA LEU A 76 3.67 -10.06 26.46
C LEU A 76 2.97 -9.93 25.09
N LEU A 77 1.70 -9.53 25.11
CA LEU A 77 0.93 -9.24 23.89
C LEU A 77 0.90 -7.74 23.60
N ARG A 78 1.12 -7.35 22.34
CA ARG A 78 0.89 -6.02 21.78
C ARG A 78 -0.02 -6.16 20.55
N THR A 79 -1.04 -5.32 20.43
CA THR A 79 -2.04 -5.41 19.36
C THR A 79 -1.99 -4.22 18.41
N PHE A 80 -2.38 -4.46 17.16
CA PHE A 80 -2.57 -3.45 16.11
C PHE A 80 -3.97 -3.64 15.53
N ASN A 81 -4.77 -2.57 15.50
CA ASN A 81 -6.15 -2.62 14.99
C ASN A 81 -6.20 -2.02 13.58
N VAL A 82 -6.22 -2.90 12.57
CA VAL A 82 -6.30 -2.50 11.15
C VAL A 82 -7.76 -2.38 10.75
N THR A 83 -8.20 -1.17 10.42
CA THR A 83 -9.61 -0.88 10.07
C THR A 83 -9.89 -0.90 8.57
N ASN A 84 -8.87 -0.74 7.73
CA ASN A 84 -9.01 -0.63 6.29
C ASN A 84 -9.16 -2.02 5.65
N ALA A 85 -10.20 -2.21 4.83
CA ALA A 85 -10.45 -3.45 4.09
C ALA A 85 -9.62 -3.54 2.82
N PHE A 86 -8.66 -4.47 2.81
CA PHE A 86 -7.83 -4.80 1.65
C PHE A 86 -7.18 -6.18 1.81
N THR A 87 -6.73 -6.75 0.69
CA THR A 87 -5.91 -7.97 0.69
C THR A 87 -4.44 -7.64 0.91
N VAL A 88 -3.80 -8.36 1.82
CA VAL A 88 -2.35 -8.28 2.11
C VAL A 88 -1.55 -8.77 0.90
N ALA A 89 -0.53 -8.02 0.47
CA ALA A 89 0.49 -8.49 -0.47
C ALA A 89 1.89 -8.56 0.13
N ASP A 90 2.16 -7.80 1.19
CA ASP A 90 3.41 -7.85 1.94
C ASP A 90 3.20 -7.30 3.37
N VAL A 91 4.02 -7.75 4.32
CA VAL A 91 4.00 -7.36 5.73
C VAL A 91 5.42 -7.15 6.20
N ASN A 92 5.72 -5.94 6.68
CA ASN A 92 6.94 -5.61 7.39
C ASN A 92 6.61 -5.30 8.86
N LEU A 93 7.50 -5.67 9.78
CA LEU A 93 7.30 -5.47 11.22
C LEU A 93 8.53 -4.84 11.85
N GLY A 94 8.42 -3.59 12.27
CA GLY A 94 9.41 -2.96 13.13
C GLY A 94 9.24 -3.39 14.58
N VAL A 95 10.32 -3.75 15.30
CA VAL A 95 10.29 -4.02 16.74
C VAL A 95 11.48 -3.36 17.45
N LEU A 96 11.17 -2.62 18.52
CA LEU A 96 12.11 -1.96 19.41
C LEU A 96 11.82 -2.37 20.86
N LEU A 97 12.80 -3.01 21.48
CA LEU A 97 12.78 -3.40 22.89
C LEU A 97 14.21 -3.43 23.48
N SER A 98 14.29 -3.33 24.80
CA SER A 98 15.52 -3.60 25.55
C SER A 98 15.47 -4.98 26.20
N HIS A 99 16.59 -5.70 26.16
CA HIS A 99 16.80 -6.98 26.87
C HIS A 99 18.31 -7.15 27.08
N THR A 100 18.75 -7.74 28.18
CA THR A 100 20.18 -8.05 28.37
C THR A 100 20.61 -9.29 27.59
N TYR A 101 19.74 -10.30 27.48
CA TYR A 101 19.93 -11.49 26.65
C TYR A 101 18.78 -11.67 25.65
N ARG A 102 18.82 -10.95 24.52
CA ARG A 102 17.73 -11.04 23.52
C ARG A 102 17.62 -12.43 22.86
N GLY A 103 18.62 -13.30 23.04
CA GLY A 103 18.55 -14.70 22.62
C GLY A 103 17.51 -15.53 23.38
N ASP A 104 16.99 -15.03 24.50
CA ASP A 104 16.00 -15.75 25.29
C ASP A 104 14.57 -15.56 24.75
N LEU A 105 14.36 -14.48 23.99
CA LEU A 105 13.09 -14.14 23.35
C LEU A 105 12.72 -15.06 22.18
N LEU A 106 11.49 -15.56 22.17
CA LEU A 106 10.75 -15.92 20.96
C LEU A 106 9.74 -14.81 20.66
N MET A 107 9.57 -14.50 19.38
CA MET A 107 8.55 -13.51 18.96
C MET A 107 7.73 -14.02 17.79
N TYR A 108 6.43 -13.76 17.87
CA TYR A 108 5.44 -14.21 16.90
C TYR A 108 4.54 -13.05 16.46
N LEU A 109 4.13 -13.06 15.19
CA LEU A 109 3.06 -12.21 14.68
C LEU A 109 1.88 -13.09 14.31
N THR A 110 0.67 -12.71 14.74
CA THR A 110 -0.58 -13.40 14.43
C THR A 110 -1.52 -12.48 13.68
N SER A 111 -2.07 -12.95 12.55
CA SER A 111 -3.07 -12.23 11.76
C SER A 111 -4.49 -12.38 12.33
N PRO A 112 -5.45 -11.53 11.91
CA PRO A 112 -6.86 -11.65 12.31
C PRO A 112 -7.52 -13.00 11.93
N LEU A 113 -6.96 -13.72 10.95
CA LEU A 113 -7.41 -15.07 10.56
C LEU A 113 -6.76 -16.20 11.38
N GLY A 114 -5.90 -15.89 12.34
CA GLY A 114 -5.24 -16.86 13.21
C GLY A 114 -3.96 -17.50 12.63
N THR A 115 -3.49 -17.05 11.47
CA THR A 115 -2.14 -17.44 10.99
C THR A 115 -1.11 -16.84 11.94
N ARG A 116 -0.25 -17.69 12.54
CA ARG A 116 0.77 -17.29 13.52
C ARG A 116 2.16 -17.67 13.01
N ILE A 117 3.03 -16.70 12.82
CA ILE A 117 4.37 -16.86 12.25
C ILE A 117 5.42 -16.50 13.29
N GLN A 118 6.40 -17.38 13.49
CA GLN A 118 7.54 -17.14 14.37
C GLN A 118 8.65 -16.38 13.63
N PHE A 119 8.66 -15.05 13.77
CA PHE A 119 9.64 -14.22 13.08
C PHE A 119 10.98 -14.11 13.81
N PHE A 120 11.05 -14.53 15.07
CA PHE A 120 12.30 -14.56 15.83
C PHE A 120 12.40 -15.79 16.75
N THR A 121 13.59 -16.37 16.77
CA THR A 121 13.89 -17.72 17.30
C THR A 121 14.95 -17.72 18.42
N GLY A 122 15.23 -16.57 19.04
CA GLY A 122 16.22 -16.48 20.11
C GLY A 122 17.68 -16.39 19.63
N THR A 123 17.94 -15.60 18.59
CA THR A 123 19.30 -15.40 18.04
C THR A 123 20.06 -14.28 18.75
N GLY A 124 21.37 -14.47 18.96
CA GLY A 124 22.23 -13.53 19.67
C GLY A 124 22.18 -13.78 21.18
N THR A 125 22.59 -14.99 21.58
CA THR A 125 22.53 -15.51 22.96
C THR A 125 23.24 -14.65 24.01
N THR A 126 24.22 -13.84 23.62
CA THR A 126 24.93 -12.89 24.51
C THR A 126 24.76 -11.44 24.06
N ALA A 127 23.77 -11.18 23.20
CA ALA A 127 23.57 -9.87 22.59
C ALA A 127 22.39 -9.14 23.23
N ASN A 128 22.54 -7.83 23.39
CA ASN A 128 21.59 -6.97 24.06
C ASN A 128 20.66 -6.29 23.04
N ASN A 129 19.41 -6.10 23.48
CA ASN A 129 18.35 -5.34 22.81
C ASN A 129 17.97 -5.86 21.41
N PHE A 130 16.89 -5.30 20.87
CA PHE A 130 16.42 -5.59 19.52
C PHE A 130 15.84 -4.31 18.92
N ASN A 131 16.43 -3.83 17.82
CA ASN A 131 16.03 -2.59 17.14
C ASN A 131 16.05 -2.82 15.62
N VAL A 132 15.06 -3.56 15.14
CA VAL A 132 15.05 -4.16 13.79
C VAL A 132 13.74 -3.93 13.07
N LEU A 133 13.82 -3.59 11.78
CA LEU A 133 12.75 -3.75 10.80
C LEU A 133 12.83 -5.14 10.17
N LEU A 134 11.83 -5.99 10.41
CA LEU A 134 11.71 -7.29 9.76
C LEU A 134 11.01 -7.13 8.41
N ASP A 135 11.65 -7.64 7.36
CA ASP A 135 11.24 -7.51 5.96
C ASP A 135 11.77 -8.72 5.15
N ASP A 136 10.89 -9.46 4.49
CA ASP A 136 11.23 -10.66 3.72
C ASP A 136 12.20 -10.38 2.55
N SER A 137 12.25 -9.14 2.04
CA SER A 137 13.14 -8.69 0.97
C SER A 137 14.54 -8.26 1.44
N ALA A 138 14.78 -8.18 2.76
CA ALA A 138 16.06 -7.78 3.31
C ALA A 138 17.20 -8.75 2.93
N ALA A 139 18.44 -8.26 2.87
CA ALA A 139 19.56 -9.04 2.34
C ALA A 139 20.12 -10.13 3.29
N ALA A 140 19.79 -10.08 4.59
CA ALA A 140 20.31 -11.00 5.61
C ALA A 140 19.18 -11.45 6.55
N SER A 141 19.26 -12.68 7.06
CA SER A 141 18.29 -13.20 8.04
C SER A 141 18.64 -12.75 9.47
N VAL A 142 17.61 -12.50 10.28
CA VAL A 142 17.72 -12.21 11.72
C VAL A 142 18.37 -13.37 12.49
N THR A 143 18.38 -14.58 11.91
CA THR A 143 19.10 -15.75 12.44
C THR A 143 20.63 -15.60 12.44
N GLY A 144 21.18 -14.61 11.75
CA GLY A 144 22.58 -14.18 11.84
C GLY A 144 22.85 -13.00 12.78
N HIS A 145 21.83 -12.44 13.44
CA HIS A 145 21.94 -11.21 14.22
C HIS A 145 22.60 -11.42 15.59
N ASN A 146 23.92 -11.21 15.66
CA ASN A 146 24.72 -11.42 16.87
C ASN A 146 25.29 -10.13 17.50
N ALA A 147 25.02 -8.95 16.92
CA ALA A 147 25.51 -7.68 17.43
C ALA A 147 24.51 -7.03 18.42
N ASN A 148 25.01 -6.24 19.37
CA ASN A 148 24.15 -5.42 20.23
C ASN A 148 23.41 -4.34 19.40
N ASP A 149 22.20 -4.04 19.84
CA ASP A 149 21.40 -2.94 19.32
C ASP A 149 21.26 -1.82 20.37
N SER A 150 21.02 -0.60 19.89
CA SER A 150 20.69 0.57 20.70
C SER A 150 19.18 0.65 20.95
N VAL A 151 18.79 1.33 22.03
CA VAL A 151 17.39 1.56 22.42
C VAL A 151 16.84 2.91 21.91
N THR A 152 17.50 3.53 20.92
CA THR A 152 17.09 4.81 20.36
C THR A 152 15.91 4.65 19.40
N VAL A 153 14.91 5.51 19.55
CA VAL A 153 13.68 5.46 18.75
C VAL A 153 13.87 6.14 17.38
N ALA A 154 13.78 5.33 16.32
CA ALA A 154 13.67 5.69 14.91
C ALA A 154 14.92 6.28 14.19
N PRO A 155 15.17 5.91 12.91
CA PRO A 155 14.63 4.71 12.25
C PRO A 155 15.13 3.44 12.95
N TYR A 156 14.56 2.27 12.62
CA TYR A 156 15.07 1.00 13.16
C TYR A 156 16.53 0.83 12.79
N GLN A 157 17.37 0.43 13.74
CA GLN A 157 18.83 0.43 13.57
C GLN A 157 19.29 -0.54 12.47
N ARG A 158 18.55 -1.64 12.26
CA ARG A 158 18.87 -2.69 11.30
C ARG A 158 17.62 -3.15 10.55
N GLN A 159 17.84 -3.82 9.43
CA GLN A 159 16.81 -4.51 8.65
C GLN A 159 17.25 -5.95 8.43
N PHE A 160 16.34 -6.91 8.63
CA PHE A 160 16.62 -8.35 8.49
C PHE A 160 15.39 -9.10 7.99
N GLN A 161 15.59 -10.23 7.31
CA GLN A 161 14.52 -11.18 7.05
C GLN A 161 14.13 -11.86 8.37
N PRO A 162 12.83 -12.09 8.62
CA PRO A 162 12.38 -12.85 9.78
C PRO A 162 12.89 -14.31 9.74
N SER A 163 12.94 -14.99 10.89
CA SER A 163 13.31 -16.42 10.98
C SER A 163 12.35 -17.34 10.22
N SER A 164 11.11 -16.89 9.99
CA SER A 164 10.13 -17.51 9.10
C SER A 164 9.43 -16.40 8.34
N SER A 165 9.34 -16.55 7.01
CA SER A 165 8.85 -15.51 6.10
C SER A 165 7.41 -15.07 6.42
N PHE A 166 7.16 -13.76 6.32
CA PHE A 166 5.85 -13.16 6.48
C PHE A 166 4.91 -13.38 5.28
N THR A 167 5.39 -13.90 4.14
CA THR A 167 4.55 -14.29 2.99
C THR A 167 3.36 -15.20 3.33
N GLY A 168 3.37 -15.92 4.46
CA GLY A 168 2.21 -16.66 4.96
C GLY A 168 0.96 -15.80 5.23
N PHE A 169 1.12 -14.47 5.35
CA PHE A 169 0.04 -13.50 5.45
C PHE A 169 -0.52 -13.04 4.10
N ASN A 170 0.16 -13.30 2.99
CA ASN A 170 -0.24 -12.79 1.68
C ASN A 170 -1.55 -13.45 1.21
N GLY A 171 -2.41 -12.65 0.58
CA GLY A 171 -3.75 -13.08 0.17
C GLY A 171 -4.81 -12.99 1.29
N GLN A 172 -4.42 -12.78 2.55
CA GLN A 172 -5.37 -12.62 3.66
C GLN A 172 -6.04 -11.24 3.62
N ASN A 173 -7.22 -11.11 4.25
CA ASN A 173 -7.81 -9.80 4.53
C ASN A 173 -7.07 -9.15 5.71
N ALA A 174 -6.63 -7.90 5.55
CA ALA A 174 -5.87 -7.18 6.58
C ALA A 174 -6.71 -6.75 7.79
N VAL A 175 -8.04 -6.71 7.70
CA VAL A 175 -8.93 -6.15 8.73
C VAL A 175 -8.93 -6.97 10.02
N GLY A 176 -8.78 -6.26 11.13
CA GLY A 176 -8.98 -6.78 12.47
C GLY A 176 -7.75 -6.58 13.36
N THR A 177 -7.70 -7.36 14.43
CA THR A 177 -6.62 -7.32 15.42
C THR A 177 -5.46 -8.21 15.00
N TRP A 178 -4.33 -7.60 14.66
CA TRP A 178 -3.04 -8.27 14.57
C TRP A 178 -2.39 -8.29 15.94
N THR A 179 -1.71 -9.38 16.29
CA THR A 179 -1.10 -9.56 17.63
C THR A 179 0.37 -9.91 17.50
N LEU A 180 1.24 -9.04 18.01
CA LEU A 180 2.63 -9.34 18.34
C LEU A 180 2.67 -9.98 19.72
N GLU A 181 3.27 -11.16 19.80
CA GLU A 181 3.52 -11.91 21.03
C GLU A 181 5.04 -11.99 21.27
N ILE A 182 5.47 -11.66 22.48
CA ILE A 182 6.86 -11.72 22.93
C ILE A 182 6.92 -12.65 24.15
N CYS A 183 7.70 -13.72 24.02
CA CYS A 183 7.87 -14.78 25.00
C CYS A 183 9.34 -14.82 25.42
N ASP A 184 9.65 -14.34 26.62
CA ASP A 184 10.95 -14.54 27.23
C ASP A 184 10.98 -15.89 27.96
N ARG A 185 11.91 -16.76 27.56
CA ARG A 185 11.90 -18.20 27.89
C ARG A 185 12.78 -18.60 29.07
N PHE A 186 13.66 -17.71 29.50
CA PHE A 186 14.61 -17.98 30.56
C PHE A 186 14.34 -17.02 31.72
N ASN A 187 15.09 -17.21 32.80
CA ASN A 187 14.97 -16.40 34.01
C ASN A 187 16.25 -15.60 34.19
N GLN A 188 16.22 -14.62 35.09
CA GLN A 188 17.30 -13.74 35.55
C GLN A 188 17.46 -12.42 34.78
N ASP A 189 16.77 -12.19 33.66
CA ASP A 189 16.65 -10.84 33.10
C ASP A 189 15.31 -10.49 32.45
N SER A 190 14.65 -9.44 32.95
CA SER A 190 13.45 -8.87 32.33
C SER A 190 13.78 -7.83 31.25
N GLY A 191 13.10 -7.91 30.11
CA GLY A 191 13.12 -6.87 29.08
C GLY A 191 12.08 -5.75 29.26
N VAL A 192 12.13 -4.76 28.37
CA VAL A 192 11.09 -3.72 28.22
C VAL A 192 10.76 -3.54 26.75
N PHE A 193 9.50 -3.79 26.38
CA PHE A 193 8.96 -3.41 25.08
C PHE A 193 8.81 -1.88 25.01
N GLN A 194 9.24 -1.29 23.90
CA GLN A 194 9.18 0.17 23.70
C GLN A 194 8.27 0.56 22.53
N ARG A 195 8.46 -0.05 21.35
CA ARG A 195 7.67 0.27 20.15
C ARG A 195 7.63 -0.88 19.16
N SER A 196 6.52 -1.01 18.44
CA SER A 196 6.47 -1.78 17.19
C SER A 196 5.62 -1.05 16.15
N ASP A 197 5.99 -1.18 14.89
CA ASP A 197 5.26 -0.66 13.73
C ASP A 197 4.90 -1.84 12.82
N LEU A 198 3.61 -2.14 12.69
CA LEU A 198 3.11 -3.09 11.70
C LEU A 198 2.83 -2.34 10.40
N ILE A 199 3.52 -2.70 9.33
CA ILE A 199 3.45 -2.04 8.02
C ILE A 199 2.91 -3.08 7.02
N ILE A 200 1.69 -2.89 6.54
CA ILE A 200 1.05 -3.82 5.60
C ILE A 200 0.90 -3.17 4.24
N THR A 201 1.49 -3.78 3.21
CA THR A 201 1.36 -3.34 1.83
C THR A 201 0.10 -3.96 1.20
N PRO A 202 -0.87 -3.16 0.72
CA PRO A 202 -2.02 -3.69 0.00
C PRO A 202 -1.63 -4.36 -1.32
N ALA A 203 -2.36 -5.41 -1.71
CA ALA A 203 -2.28 -5.96 -3.05
C ALA A 203 -2.66 -4.90 -4.11
N PRO A 204 -2.08 -4.95 -5.32
CA PRO A 204 -2.42 -4.03 -6.39
C PRO A 204 -3.91 -4.11 -6.75
N ALA A 205 -4.54 -2.95 -6.94
CA ALA A 205 -5.82 -2.85 -7.63
C ALA A 205 -5.61 -3.04 -9.13
N THR A 206 -6.46 -3.82 -9.79
CA THR A 206 -6.42 -4.01 -11.24
C THR A 206 -7.57 -3.23 -11.85
N LEU A 207 -7.29 -2.00 -12.29
CA LEU A 207 -8.34 -1.13 -12.82
C LEU A 207 -8.66 -1.46 -14.27
N SER A 208 -9.94 -1.59 -14.60
CA SER A 208 -10.44 -1.75 -15.96
C SER A 208 -11.24 -0.52 -16.38
N ILE A 209 -10.87 0.09 -17.50
CA ILE A 209 -11.56 1.27 -18.05
C ILE A 209 -12.30 0.86 -19.31
N THR A 210 -13.62 0.85 -19.25
CA THR A 210 -14.49 0.56 -20.39
C THR A 210 -15.17 1.84 -20.84
N LYS A 211 -14.82 2.31 -22.05
CA LYS A 211 -15.50 3.41 -22.72
C LYS A 211 -16.54 2.85 -23.69
N ILE A 212 -17.81 3.11 -23.43
CA ILE A 212 -18.89 2.91 -24.40
C ILE A 212 -19.37 4.25 -24.93
N SER A 213 -19.71 4.29 -26.21
CA SER A 213 -20.26 5.47 -26.87
C SER A 213 -21.49 5.12 -27.68
N SER A 214 -22.57 5.88 -27.50
CA SER A 214 -23.79 5.76 -28.30
C SER A 214 -24.12 7.09 -28.97
N ILE A 215 -24.60 7.03 -30.21
CA ILE A 215 -25.15 8.18 -30.91
C ILE A 215 -26.57 8.37 -30.38
N ILE A 216 -26.87 9.54 -29.81
CA ILE A 216 -28.23 9.91 -29.38
C ILE A 216 -29.03 10.43 -30.59
N SER A 217 -28.38 11.20 -31.47
CA SER A 217 -28.96 11.71 -32.72
C SER A 217 -27.85 12.10 -33.68
N ASP A 218 -28.00 11.82 -34.97
CA ASP A 218 -27.12 12.30 -36.05
C ASP A 218 -27.68 13.53 -36.80
N GLY A 219 -28.95 13.88 -36.54
CA GLY A 219 -29.67 14.97 -37.21
C GLY A 219 -30.01 14.73 -38.68
N ILE A 220 -29.72 13.54 -39.25
CA ILE A 220 -29.76 13.29 -40.70
C ILE A 220 -30.46 11.97 -41.07
N SER A 221 -30.43 10.91 -40.26
CA SER A 221 -30.99 9.61 -40.69
C SER A 221 -31.59 8.72 -39.60
N ASN A 222 -32.67 8.03 -39.97
CA ASN A 222 -33.33 7.01 -39.15
C ASN A 222 -32.65 5.62 -39.31
N SER A 223 -31.59 5.49 -40.12
CA SER A 223 -31.11 4.18 -40.60
C SER A 223 -29.65 4.09 -41.10
N ASN A 224 -28.82 5.15 -41.08
CA ASN A 224 -27.43 5.08 -41.58
C ASN A 224 -26.42 5.91 -40.76
N PRO A 225 -25.64 5.29 -39.84
CA PRO A 225 -24.85 5.98 -38.81
C PRO A 225 -23.53 6.61 -39.31
N LYS A 226 -23.46 7.15 -40.54
CA LYS A 226 -22.24 7.72 -41.14
C LYS A 226 -22.43 9.07 -41.86
N SER A 227 -23.10 10.01 -41.22
CA SER A 227 -22.93 11.45 -41.49
C SER A 227 -22.93 12.23 -40.17
N ILE A 228 -21.90 13.06 -39.93
CA ILE A 228 -21.61 13.65 -38.61
C ILE A 228 -21.21 15.14 -38.66
N PRO A 229 -22.04 16.03 -39.24
CA PRO A 229 -22.14 17.41 -38.74
C PRO A 229 -23.42 17.61 -37.91
N GLY A 230 -23.29 18.00 -36.64
CA GLY A 230 -24.43 18.30 -35.75
C GLY A 230 -24.84 17.17 -34.80
N ALA A 231 -24.23 15.99 -34.91
CA ALA A 231 -24.56 14.82 -34.11
C ALA A 231 -24.29 15.01 -32.60
N VAL A 232 -25.07 14.33 -31.76
CA VAL A 232 -24.92 14.27 -30.30
C VAL A 232 -24.51 12.85 -29.91
N VAL A 233 -23.32 12.72 -29.32
CA VAL A 233 -22.77 11.45 -28.82
C VAL A 233 -22.75 11.46 -27.30
N ASN A 234 -23.22 10.38 -26.69
CA ASN A 234 -23.01 10.09 -25.28
C ASN A 234 -21.76 9.26 -25.09
N TYR A 235 -20.96 9.58 -24.07
CA TYR A 235 -19.87 8.75 -23.60
C TYR A 235 -20.11 8.34 -22.15
N CYS A 236 -20.19 7.03 -21.91
CA CYS A 236 -20.11 6.48 -20.57
C CYS A 236 -18.72 5.85 -20.40
N ILE A 237 -18.00 6.31 -19.38
CA ILE A 237 -16.73 5.71 -18.94
C ILE A 237 -17.03 4.95 -17.65
N ALA A 238 -17.03 3.62 -17.74
CA ALA A 238 -17.07 2.75 -16.57
C ALA A 238 -15.64 2.44 -16.14
N ILE A 239 -15.35 2.60 -14.85
CA ILE A 239 -14.07 2.26 -14.25
C ILE A 239 -14.35 1.23 -13.16
N GLY A 240 -13.93 -0.01 -13.39
CA GLY A 240 -14.05 -1.11 -12.44
C GLY A 240 -12.72 -1.42 -11.76
N ASN A 241 -12.78 -2.01 -10.56
CA ASN A 241 -11.65 -2.69 -9.95
C ASN A 241 -11.87 -4.20 -10.07
N ALA A 242 -11.02 -4.86 -10.85
CA ALA A 242 -10.97 -6.31 -11.02
C ALA A 242 -9.91 -6.98 -10.12
N GLY A 243 -9.12 -6.19 -9.37
CA GLY A 243 -8.09 -6.69 -8.47
C GLY A 243 -8.53 -6.65 -7.00
N PRO A 244 -7.80 -7.35 -6.11
CA PRO A 244 -8.12 -7.45 -4.69
C PRO A 244 -7.68 -6.22 -3.85
N GLY A 245 -6.98 -5.26 -4.47
CA GLY A 245 -6.51 -4.03 -3.83
C GLY A 245 -7.56 -2.93 -3.64
N ILE A 246 -7.19 -1.89 -2.89
CA ILE A 246 -8.01 -0.66 -2.76
C ILE A 246 -7.90 0.14 -4.07
N ALA A 247 -9.02 0.37 -4.75
CA ALA A 247 -9.09 1.31 -5.86
C ALA A 247 -9.37 2.73 -5.34
N ALA A 248 -8.68 3.72 -5.90
CA ALA A 248 -9.07 5.12 -5.76
C ALA A 248 -10.49 5.31 -6.33
N THR A 249 -11.36 6.02 -5.61
CA THR A 249 -12.78 6.19 -5.94
C THR A 249 -12.98 6.73 -7.35
N SER A 250 -13.56 5.92 -8.24
CA SER A 250 -13.87 6.32 -9.61
C SER A 250 -15.19 7.10 -9.68
N THR A 251 -15.10 8.42 -9.85
CA THR A 251 -16.27 9.23 -10.23
C THR A 251 -16.62 8.99 -11.70
N PRO A 252 -17.84 8.54 -12.05
CA PRO A 252 -18.24 8.38 -13.45
C PRO A 252 -18.25 9.73 -14.19
N ALA A 253 -17.37 9.90 -15.17
CA ALA A 253 -17.35 11.10 -16.00
C ALA A 253 -18.31 10.95 -17.19
N THR A 254 -19.52 11.49 -17.05
CA THR A 254 -20.45 11.66 -18.18
C THR A 254 -20.06 12.92 -18.98
N SER A 255 -19.83 12.76 -20.28
CA SER A 255 -19.52 13.89 -21.17
C SER A 255 -20.30 13.74 -22.47
N SER A 256 -21.01 14.80 -22.84
CA SER A 256 -21.72 14.91 -24.11
C SER A 256 -21.02 15.93 -25.00
N ARG A 257 -20.73 15.55 -26.24
CA ARG A 257 -20.15 16.44 -27.25
C ARG A 257 -21.07 16.49 -28.46
N ARG A 258 -21.49 17.70 -28.83
CA ARG A 258 -22.02 17.99 -30.16
C ARG A 258 -20.83 18.11 -31.12
N ILE A 259 -20.87 17.37 -32.22
CA ILE A 259 -19.80 17.32 -33.25
C ILE A 259 -20.07 18.34 -34.34
#